data_AF-A0A9E3A659-F1
#
_entry.id   AF-A0A9E3A659-F1
#
_cell.length_a   1.000
_cell.length_b   1.000
_cell.length_c   1.000
_cell.angle_alpha   90.00
_cell.angle_beta   90.00
_cell.angle_gamma   90.00
#
_symmetry.space_group_name_H-M   'P 1'
#
loop_
_entity.id
_entity.type
_entity.pdbx_description
1 polymer ?
#
loop_
_entity_poly.entity_id
_entity_poly.type
_entity_poly.pdbx_seq_one_letter_code
_entity_poly.pdbx_strand_id
1 'polypeptide(L)' 'EQPCDIAISGNEEEVLNIAVQHAIQSHGHKDTPELREQLRSMLRDEAKAAA' A
#
# COMPACT_ATOMS: atom_id res chain seq x y z
N GLU A 1 -2.21 3.78 -15.30
CA GLU A 1 -3.01 3.52 -14.08
C GLU A 1 -4.15 4.54 -13.97
N GLN A 2 -5.29 4.13 -13.42
CA GLN A 2 -6.36 5.06 -13.01
C GLN A 2 -6.21 5.33 -11.51
N PRO A 3 -6.52 6.54 -11.00
CA PRO A 3 -6.44 6.81 -9.58
C PRO A 3 -7.42 5.92 -8.80
N CYS A 4 -7.02 5.49 -7.60
CA CYS A 4 -7.85 4.72 -6.69
C CYS A 4 -8.23 5.55 -5.47
N ASP A 5 -9.49 5.42 -5.04
CA ASP A 5 -10.04 6.12 -3.87
C ASP A 5 -9.97 5.27 -2.58
N ILE A 6 -9.28 4.12 -2.62
CA ILE A 6 -9.21 3.22 -1.47
C ILE A 6 -8.27 3.75 -0.39
N ALA A 7 -8.67 3.62 0.86
CA ALA A 7 -7.83 3.84 2.03
C ALA A 7 -7.63 2.53 2.78
N ILE A 8 -6.39 2.20 3.13
CA ILE A 8 -6.01 1.00 3.86
C ILE A 8 -5.17 1.44 5.06
N SER A 9 -5.51 0.98 6.26
CA SER A 9 -4.78 1.21 7.50
C SER A 9 -4.68 -0.08 8.31
N GLY A 10 -3.67 -0.18 9.17
CA GLY A 10 -3.33 -1.39 9.92
C GLY A 10 -1.84 -1.49 10.18
N ASN A 11 -1.35 -2.70 10.50
CA ASN A 11 0.07 -2.93 10.65
C ASN A 11 0.81 -2.80 9.30
N GLU A 12 2.06 -2.31 9.32
CA GLU A 12 2.83 -2.04 8.09
C GLU A 12 2.84 -3.24 7.13
N GLU A 13 3.11 -4.44 7.64
CA GLU A 13 3.20 -5.64 6.81
C GLU A 13 1.86 -6.03 6.17
N GLU A 14 0.75 -5.87 6.90
CA GLU A 14 -0.59 -6.16 6.38
C GLU A 14 -0.98 -5.15 5.30
N VAL A 15 -0.76 -3.85 5.57
CA VAL A 15 -1.04 -2.77 4.61
C VAL A 15 -0.20 -2.96 3.35
N LEU A 16 1.09 -3.26 3.48
CA LEU A 16 1.98 -3.50 2.35
C LEU A 16 1.53 -4.68 1.51
N ASN A 17 1.17 -5.80 2.14
CA ASN A 17 0.68 -6.99 1.44
C ASN A 17 -0.60 -6.69 0.65
N ILE A 18 -1.57 -5.98 1.25
CA ILE A 18 -2.81 -5.61 0.57
C ILE A 18 -2.54 -4.62 -0.57
N ALA A 19 -1.68 -3.63 -0.36
CA ALA A 19 -1.31 -2.65 -1.39
C ALA A 19 -0.65 -3.32 -2.61
N VAL A 20 0.25 -4.29 -2.39
CA VAL A 20 0.87 -5.08 -3.46
C VAL A 20 -0.18 -5.90 -4.21
N GLN A 21 -1.08 -6.58 -3.50
CA GLN A 21 -2.17 -7.33 -4.13
C GLN A 21 -3.07 -6.43 -4.98
N HIS A 22 -3.41 -5.23 -4.50
CA HIS A 22 -4.17 -4.26 -5.26
C HIS A 22 -3.41 -3.76 -6.50
N ALA A 23 -2.12 -3.45 -6.37
CA ALA A 23 -1.27 -3.03 -7.49
C ALA A 23 -1.21 -4.08 -8.61
N ILE A 24 -1.14 -5.35 -8.25
CA ILE A 24 -1.13 -6.46 -9.23
C ILE A 24 -2.49 -6.62 -9.88
N GLN A 25 -3.56 -6.72 -9.09
CA GLN A 25 -4.89 -7.09 -9.58
C GLN A 25 -5.60 -5.94 -10.29
N SER A 26 -5.40 -4.70 -9.84
CA SER A 26 -6.11 -3.51 -10.37
C SER A 26 -5.27 -2.72 -11.39
N HIS A 27 -3.94 -2.74 -11.26
CA HIS A 27 -3.04 -1.95 -12.10
C HIS A 27 -2.11 -2.80 -12.98
N GLY A 28 -2.15 -4.13 -12.84
CA GLY A 28 -1.33 -5.04 -13.64
C GLY A 28 0.16 -5.00 -13.32
N HIS A 29 0.55 -4.45 -12.17
CA HIS A 29 1.94 -4.45 -11.73
C HIS A 29 2.40 -5.88 -11.40
N LYS A 30 3.71 -6.09 -11.34
CA LYS A 30 4.30 -7.38 -10.94
C LYS A 30 4.72 -7.30 -9.48
N ASP A 31 4.54 -8.39 -8.74
CA ASP A 31 5.14 -8.52 -7.40
C ASP A 31 6.67 -8.63 -7.55
N THR A 32 7.37 -7.51 -7.36
CA THR A 32 8.83 -7.47 -7.36
C THR A 32 9.32 -6.77 -6.09
N PRO A 33 10.54 -7.08 -5.62
CA PRO A 33 11.13 -6.43 -4.46
C PRO A 33 11.10 -4.89 -4.58
N GLU A 34 11.37 -4.36 -5.76
CA GLU A 34 11.38 -2.93 -6.04
C GLU A 34 9.99 -2.30 -5.89
N LEU A 35 8.92 -2.97 -6.34
CA LEU A 35 7.55 -2.51 -6.12
C LEU A 35 7.22 -2.46 -4.62
N ARG A 36 7.63 -3.50 -3.87
CA ARG A 36 7.38 -3.58 -2.43
C ARG A 36 8.12 -2.48 -1.67
N GLU A 37 9.37 -2.19 -2.04
CA GLU A 37 10.14 -1.11 -1.43
C GLU A 37 9.55 0.27 -1.75
N GLN A 38 9.12 0.50 -3.01
CA GLN A 38 8.43 1.73 -3.39
C GLN A 38 7.15 1.93 -2.57
N LEU A 39 6.27 0.94 -2.51
CA LEU A 39 5.04 1.02 -1.73
C LEU A 39 5.31 1.21 -0.24
N ARG A 40 6.31 0.51 0.32
CA ARG A 40 6.72 0.69 1.72
C ARG A 40 7.18 2.12 2.00
N SER A 41 7.97 2.72 1.11
CA SER A 41 8.43 4.11 1.26
C SER A 41 7.30 5.16 1.22
N MET A 42 6.13 4.78 0.70
CA MET A 42 4.95 5.66 0.62
C MET A 42 4.02 5.51 1.84
N LEU A 43 4.22 4.47 2.66
CA LEU A 43 3.44 4.27 3.88
C LEU A 43 3.72 5.40 4.88
N ARG A 44 2.70 5.67 5.70
CA ARG A 44 2.78 6.67 6.76
C ARG A 44 2.24 6.07 8.03
N ASP A 45 2.89 6.39 9.15
CA ASP A 45 2.34 6.09 10.46
C ASP A 45 0.96 6.75 10.60
N GLU A 46 0.03 6.01 11.18
CA GLU A 46 -1.26 6.57 11.53
C GLU A 46 -1.02 7.66 12.58
N ALA A 47 -1.41 8.90 12.24
CA ALA A 47 -1.38 9.97 13.21
C ALA A 47 -2.29 9.54 14.35
N LYS A 48 -1.74 9.39 15.57
CA LYS A 48 -2.56 9.17 16.77
C LYS A 48 -3.70 10.16 16.71
N ALA A 49 -4.94 9.66 16.62
CA ALA A 49 -6.11 10.49 16.77
C ALA A 49 -5.88 11.33 18.04
N ALA A 50 -5.88 12.66 17.89
CA ALA A 50 -5.84 13.53 19.05
C ALA A 50 -7.01 13.15 19.94
N ALA A 51 -6.70 12.69 21.16
CA ALA A 51 -7.68 12.28 22.14
C ALA A 51 -8.61 13.43 22.53
#